data_AF-A0A9Q3YGA3-F1
#
_entry.id   AF-A0A9Q3YGA3-F1
#
_cell.length_a   1.000
_cell.length_b   1.000
_cell.length_c   1.000
_cell.angle_alpha   90.00
_cell.angle_beta   90.00
_cell.angle_gamma   90.00
#
_symmetry.space_group_name_H-M   'P 1'
#
loop_
_entity.id
_entity.type
_entity.pdbx_description
1 polymer ?
#
loop_
_entity_poly.entity_id
_entity_poly.type
_entity_poly.pdbx_seq_one_letter_code
_entity_poly.pdbx_strand_id
1 'polypeptide(L)'
;MSEVKGKSITKEMWEDIEAEMSGSYVSVEFSYKGHEVTVQRVRCSESRTSLQVYIDGAVKGEWVSFSHEGNDGVSDKAPDILKDVWCRKTKAKYDAKFKASVTKIWGKREVKRRYPDLEAKHVFYLPNFSKASVLCRQFKKLKGIELKRAMFLDIEEKAL
;
A
#
# COMPACT_ATOMS: atom_id res chain seq x y z
N MET A 1 0.41 25.71 -9.94
CA MET A 1 0.03 24.47 -9.20
C MET A 1 -1.47 24.51 -9.08
N SER A 2 -2.16 23.81 -9.99
CA SER A 2 -3.63 23.81 -10.09
C SER A 2 -4.22 23.09 -8.89
N GLU A 3 -5.14 23.76 -8.20
CA GLU A 3 -5.98 23.15 -7.17
C GLU A 3 -6.77 22.00 -7.80
N VAL A 4 -6.45 20.76 -7.44
CA VAL A 4 -7.18 19.63 -7.99
C VAL A 4 -8.39 19.33 -7.10
N LYS A 5 -9.53 19.92 -7.46
CA LYS A 5 -10.82 19.65 -6.84
C LYS A 5 -11.30 18.26 -7.28
N GLY A 6 -11.29 17.29 -6.38
CA GLY A 6 -11.94 16.01 -6.58
C GLY A 6 -13.29 15.94 -5.88
N LYS A 7 -14.06 14.87 -6.13
CA LYS A 7 -15.36 14.64 -5.48
C LYS A 7 -15.16 13.80 -4.21
N SER A 8 -15.80 14.21 -3.11
CA SER A 8 -15.87 13.40 -1.88
C SER A 8 -16.58 12.07 -2.17
N ILE A 9 -15.96 10.95 -1.80
CA ILE A 9 -16.43 9.61 -2.17
C ILE A 9 -17.53 9.14 -1.21
N THR A 10 -18.72 8.89 -1.73
CA THR A 10 -19.83 8.31 -0.95
C THR A 10 -19.69 6.80 -0.78
N LYS A 11 -20.51 6.19 0.07
CA LYS A 11 -20.48 4.73 0.30
C LYS A 11 -20.83 3.93 -0.97
N GLU A 12 -21.79 4.40 -1.75
CA GLU A 12 -22.22 3.79 -3.01
C GLU A 12 -21.12 3.89 -4.07
N MET A 13 -20.48 5.06 -4.21
CA MET A 13 -19.35 5.24 -5.13
C MET A 13 -18.20 4.27 -4.86
N TRP A 14 -17.98 3.88 -3.60
CA TRP A 14 -16.96 2.90 -3.27
C TRP A 14 -17.26 1.49 -3.78
N GLU A 15 -18.54 1.11 -3.89
CA GLU A 15 -18.94 -0.19 -4.43
C GLU A 15 -18.65 -0.23 -5.93
N ASP A 16 -18.94 0.86 -6.64
CA ASP A 16 -18.64 0.98 -8.06
C ASP A 16 -17.12 1.03 -8.34
N ILE A 17 -16.37 1.80 -7.54
CA ILE A 17 -14.89 1.83 -7.62
C ILE A 17 -14.31 0.44 -7.40
N GLU A 18 -14.84 -0.32 -6.44
CA GLU A 18 -14.36 -1.67 -6.14
C GLU A 18 -14.68 -2.64 -7.29
N ALA A 19 -15.84 -2.50 -7.93
CA ALA A 19 -16.22 -3.25 -9.12
C ALA A 19 -15.29 -2.94 -10.31
N GLU A 20 -15.03 -1.66 -10.58
CA GLU A 20 -14.09 -1.23 -11.61
C GLU A 20 -12.69 -1.79 -11.34
N MET A 21 -12.17 -1.63 -10.12
CA MET A 21 -10.84 -2.12 -9.74
C MET A 21 -10.73 -3.65 -9.82
N SER A 22 -11.85 -4.39 -9.76
CA SER A 22 -11.87 -5.83 -9.92
C SER A 22 -11.82 -6.28 -11.39
N GLY A 23 -12.12 -5.38 -12.32
CA GLY A 23 -12.10 -5.61 -13.76
C GLY A 23 -10.70 -5.80 -14.37
N SER A 24 -10.68 -6.13 -15.66
CA SER A 24 -9.46 -6.41 -16.43
C SER A 24 -8.64 -5.16 -16.77
N TYR A 25 -9.28 -4.01 -16.88
CA TYR A 25 -8.66 -2.72 -17.12
C TYR A 25 -9.05 -1.79 -15.97
N VAL A 26 -8.06 -1.19 -15.32
CA VAL A 26 -8.26 -0.35 -14.15
C VAL A 26 -7.39 0.87 -14.32
N SER A 27 -8.02 2.05 -14.28
CA SER A 27 -7.32 3.33 -14.17
C SER A 27 -8.16 4.28 -13.33
N VAL A 28 -7.81 4.39 -12.05
CA VAL A 28 -8.51 5.25 -11.09
C VAL A 28 -7.53 6.25 -10.51
N GLU A 29 -7.90 7.52 -10.49
CA GLU A 29 -7.07 8.63 -10.00
C GLU A 29 -7.77 9.28 -8.80
N PHE A 30 -7.01 9.45 -7.71
CA PHE A 30 -7.45 10.10 -6.49
C PHE A 30 -6.60 11.34 -6.20
N SER A 31 -7.19 12.29 -5.48
CA SER A 31 -6.49 13.39 -4.82
C SER A 31 -6.39 13.07 -3.34
N TYR A 32 -5.19 13.16 -2.75
CA TYR A 32 -5.02 12.96 -1.32
C TYR A 32 -3.87 13.80 -0.75
N LYS A 33 -4.17 14.67 0.22
CA LYS A 33 -3.18 15.55 0.89
C LYS A 33 -2.28 16.32 -0.09
N GLY A 34 -2.83 16.76 -1.22
CA GLY A 34 -2.10 17.52 -2.25
C GLY A 34 -1.30 16.66 -3.26
N HIS A 35 -1.33 15.34 -3.12
CA HIS A 35 -0.71 14.41 -4.06
C HIS A 35 -1.75 13.75 -4.97
N GLU A 36 -1.30 13.37 -6.17
CA GLU A 36 -2.07 12.50 -7.05
C GLU A 36 -1.76 11.03 -6.76
N VAL A 37 -2.80 10.24 -6.53
CA VAL A 37 -2.69 8.81 -6.26
C VAL A 37 -3.39 8.04 -7.37
N THR A 38 -2.62 7.40 -8.22
CA THR A 38 -3.13 6.66 -9.37
C THR A 38 -3.09 5.16 -9.11
N VAL A 39 -4.18 4.46 -9.37
CA VAL A 39 -4.29 3.01 -9.26
C VAL A 39 -4.46 2.41 -10.64
N GLN A 40 -3.53 1.54 -11.03
CA GLN A 40 -3.57 0.85 -12.31
C GLN A 40 -3.39 -0.66 -12.16
N ARG A 41 -4.00 -1.43 -13.06
CA ARG A 41 -3.74 -2.88 -13.12
C ARG A 41 -2.47 -3.16 -13.93
N VAL A 42 -1.48 -3.76 -13.29
CA VAL A 42 -0.18 -4.11 -13.90
C VAL A 42 0.08 -5.61 -13.83
N ARG A 43 0.83 -6.14 -14.80
CA ARG A 43 1.34 -7.51 -14.74
C ARG A 43 2.49 -7.57 -13.74
N CYS A 44 2.39 -8.47 -12.77
CA CYS A 44 3.44 -8.71 -11.77
C CYS A 44 4.21 -10.02 -12.02
N SER A 45 3.63 -10.93 -12.81
CA SER A 45 4.29 -12.08 -13.41
C SER A 45 3.52 -12.47 -14.67
N GLU A 46 4.04 -13.42 -15.45
CA GLU A 46 3.49 -13.84 -16.74
C GLU A 46 1.97 -14.07 -16.72
N SER A 47 1.48 -14.83 -15.73
CA SER A 47 0.05 -15.16 -15.58
C SER A 47 -0.67 -14.39 -14.47
N ARG A 48 -0.06 -13.36 -13.86
CA ARG A 48 -0.63 -12.69 -12.68
C ARG A 48 -0.61 -11.17 -12.80
N THR A 49 -1.76 -10.55 -12.57
CA THR A 49 -1.89 -9.09 -12.47
C THR A 49 -2.10 -8.66 -11.01
N SER A 50 -1.76 -7.41 -10.71
CA SER A 50 -1.96 -6.75 -9.43
C SER A 50 -2.36 -5.30 -9.64
N LEU A 51 -3.00 -4.68 -8.65
CA LEU A 51 -3.24 -3.24 -8.64
C LEU A 51 -2.00 -2.54 -8.10
N GLN A 52 -1.41 -1.61 -8.84
CA GLN A 52 -0.26 -0.82 -8.42
C GLN A 52 -0.69 0.61 -8.14
N VAL A 53 -0.24 1.13 -6.99
CA VAL A 53 -0.50 2.50 -6.54
C VAL A 53 0.73 3.36 -6.82
N TYR A 54 0.54 4.37 -7.65
CA TYR A 54 1.51 5.41 -7.98
C TYR A 54 1.23 6.65 -7.13
N ILE A 55 2.30 7.34 -6.74
CA ILE A 55 2.23 8.65 -6.07
C ILE A 55 2.88 9.65 -7.01
N ASP A 56 2.11 10.66 -7.42
CA ASP A 56 2.50 11.66 -8.43
C ASP A 56 3.07 11.01 -9.71
N GLY A 57 2.39 9.96 -10.18
CA GLY A 57 2.78 9.19 -11.37
C GLY A 57 4.00 8.29 -11.21
N ALA A 58 4.59 8.21 -10.01
CA ALA A 58 5.83 7.47 -9.79
C ALA A 58 5.70 6.36 -8.73
N VAL A 59 6.54 5.34 -8.91
CA VAL A 59 6.91 4.35 -7.89
C VAL A 59 8.43 4.29 -7.91
N LYS A 60 9.09 4.82 -6.86
CA LYS A 60 10.55 4.86 -6.80
C LYS A 60 11.09 3.91 -5.74
N GLY A 61 12.12 3.14 -6.11
CA GLY A 61 12.79 2.23 -5.19
C GLY A 61 13.45 2.96 -4.01
N GLU A 62 13.89 4.22 -4.19
CA GLU A 62 14.52 5.02 -3.14
C GLU A 62 13.59 5.42 -1.99
N TRP A 63 12.28 5.23 -2.15
CA TRP A 63 11.29 5.47 -1.10
C TRP A 63 11.27 4.36 -0.04
N VAL A 64 11.83 3.19 -0.37
CA VAL A 64 11.91 2.04 0.53
C VAL A 64 13.35 1.88 1.00
N SER A 65 13.55 1.68 2.29
CA SER A 65 14.87 1.49 2.89
C SER A 65 14.83 0.34 3.87
N PHE A 66 15.64 -0.70 3.64
CA PHE A 66 15.78 -1.85 4.56
C PHE A 66 16.94 -1.70 5.54
N SER A 67 17.55 -0.51 5.59
CA SER A 67 18.61 -0.20 6.54
C SER A 67 18.08 -0.14 7.98
N HIS A 68 18.96 -0.31 8.97
CA HIS A 68 18.60 -0.18 10.39
C HIS A 68 18.08 1.21 10.79
N GLU A 69 18.34 2.22 9.97
CA GLU A 69 17.90 3.60 10.17
C GLU A 69 16.49 3.86 9.61
N GLY A 70 16.00 3.01 8.70
CA GLY A 70 14.69 3.16 8.08
C GLY A 70 13.54 2.90 9.05
N ASN A 71 12.72 3.93 9.33
CA ASN A 71 11.53 3.80 10.16
C ASN A 71 10.42 3.04 9.42
N ASP A 72 10.21 1.76 9.79
CA ASP A 72 9.26 0.83 9.16
C ASP A 72 9.54 0.55 7.67
N GLY A 73 10.81 0.58 7.27
CA GLY A 73 11.20 0.26 5.91
C GLY A 73 11.03 1.42 4.92
N VAL A 74 10.81 2.65 5.41
CA VAL A 74 10.57 3.84 4.58
C VAL A 74 11.75 4.80 4.71
N SER A 75 12.16 5.37 3.58
CA SER A 75 13.25 6.34 3.44
C SER A 75 12.74 7.78 3.64
N ASP A 76 13.61 8.70 4.04
CA ASP A 76 13.29 10.14 4.16
C ASP A 76 12.95 10.79 2.82
N LYS A 77 13.28 10.13 1.70
CA LYS A 77 12.92 10.56 0.35
C LYS A 77 11.50 10.18 -0.06
N ALA A 78 10.80 9.39 0.74
CA ALA A 78 9.44 8.97 0.45
C ALA A 78 8.46 10.15 0.61
N PRO A 79 7.41 10.23 -0.22
CA PRO A 79 6.29 11.13 0.03
C PRO A 79 5.63 10.82 1.39
N ASP A 80 5.19 11.86 2.10
CA ASP A 80 4.58 11.73 3.44
C ASP A 80 3.34 10.83 3.43
N ILE A 81 2.66 10.74 2.29
CA ILE A 81 1.46 9.91 2.12
C ILE A 81 1.75 8.43 1.89
N LEU A 82 3.01 8.02 1.69
CA LEU A 82 3.35 6.65 1.27
C LEU A 82 2.81 5.60 2.24
N LYS A 83 2.96 5.83 3.54
CA LYS A 83 2.48 4.90 4.58
C LYS A 83 0.96 4.76 4.60
N ASP A 84 0.24 5.77 4.11
CA ASP A 84 -1.22 5.81 4.04
C ASP A 84 -1.75 5.06 2.81
N VAL A 85 -1.05 5.15 1.67
CA VAL A 85 -1.56 4.66 0.37
C VAL A 85 -0.93 3.35 -0.09
N TRP A 86 0.28 3.00 0.36
CA TRP A 86 0.91 1.72 0.04
C TRP A 86 0.52 0.61 1.01
N CYS A 87 0.60 -0.64 0.55
CA CYS A 87 0.22 -1.80 1.33
C CYS A 87 1.30 -2.12 2.38
N ARG A 88 0.97 -1.95 3.66
CA ARG A 88 1.83 -2.39 4.77
C ARG A 88 1.92 -3.92 4.80
N LYS A 89 3.14 -4.44 4.82
CA LYS A 89 3.47 -5.86 4.98
C LYS A 89 4.38 -6.06 6.19
N THR A 90 4.30 -7.25 6.75
CA THR A 90 5.17 -7.68 7.84
C THR A 90 5.75 -9.05 7.53
N LYS A 91 7.05 -9.23 7.76
CA LYS A 91 7.73 -10.53 7.65
C LYS A 91 8.50 -10.78 8.93
N ALA A 92 8.44 -11.99 9.47
CA ALA A 92 9.25 -12.36 10.62
C ALA A 92 10.74 -12.24 10.26
N LYS A 93 11.56 -11.69 11.18
CA LYS A 93 13.01 -11.60 11.00
C LYS A 93 13.64 -12.99 10.85
N TYR A 94 13.15 -13.94 11.64
CA TYR A 94 13.56 -15.33 11.60
C TYR A 94 12.40 -16.23 11.17
N ASP A 95 12.70 -17.24 10.34
CA ASP A 95 11.72 -18.25 9.97
C ASP A 95 11.39 -19.19 11.16
N ALA A 96 10.27 -19.92 11.04
CA ALA A 96 9.82 -20.80 12.11
C ALA A 96 10.79 -21.96 12.40
N LYS A 97 11.55 -22.41 11.38
CA LYS A 97 12.50 -23.52 11.51
C LYS A 97 13.70 -23.09 12.35
N PHE A 98 14.21 -21.90 12.12
CA PHE A 98 15.28 -21.27 12.90
C PHE A 98 14.83 -21.08 14.35
N LYS A 99 13.63 -20.52 14.57
CA LYS A 99 13.09 -20.35 15.93
C LYS A 99 13.00 -21.67 16.69
N ALA A 100 12.53 -22.72 16.02
CA ALA A 100 12.42 -24.06 16.60
C ALA A 100 13.80 -24.67 16.88
N SER A 101 14.77 -24.53 15.97
CA SER A 101 16.10 -25.10 16.14
C SER A 101 16.87 -24.46 17.28
N VAL A 102 16.88 -23.13 17.38
CA VAL A 102 17.57 -22.45 18.48
C VAL A 102 16.91 -22.73 19.83
N THR A 103 15.57 -22.84 19.86
CA THR A 103 14.82 -23.20 21.07
C THR A 103 15.10 -24.62 21.53
N LYS A 104 15.29 -25.57 20.60
CA LYS A 104 15.67 -26.94 20.92
C LYS A 104 17.09 -27.03 21.50
N ILE A 105 18.03 -26.25 20.96
CA ILE A 105 19.45 -26.29 21.38
C ILE A 105 19.63 -25.66 22.77
N TRP A 106 19.06 -24.48 22.98
CA TRP A 106 19.38 -23.65 24.15
C TRP A 106 18.26 -23.59 25.20
N GLY A 107 17.05 -24.03 24.86
CA GLY A 107 15.88 -23.87 25.71
C GLY A 107 15.33 -22.43 25.74
N LYS A 108 14.07 -22.28 26.15
CA LYS A 108 13.31 -21.01 26.02
C LYS A 108 13.94 -19.81 26.72
N ARG A 109 14.59 -20.00 27.87
CA ARG A 109 15.19 -18.90 28.66
C ARG A 109 16.45 -18.36 28.01
N GLU A 110 17.35 -19.24 27.61
CA GLU A 110 18.65 -18.84 27.05
C GLU A 110 18.51 -18.26 25.63
N VAL A 111 17.55 -18.78 24.84
CA VAL A 111 17.24 -18.20 23.52
C VAL A 111 16.84 -16.74 23.62
N LYS A 112 16.02 -16.35 24.61
CA LYS A 112 15.64 -14.94 24.79
C LYS A 112 16.84 -14.05 25.15
N ARG A 113 17.84 -14.60 25.83
CA ARG A 113 19.08 -13.89 26.15
C ARG A 113 19.96 -13.69 24.91
N ARG A 114 20.06 -14.72 24.08
CA ARG A 114 20.96 -14.74 22.91
C ARG A 114 20.37 -14.11 21.65
N TYR A 115 19.06 -14.21 21.49
CA TYR A 115 18.28 -13.63 20.40
C TYR A 115 17.12 -12.81 21.00
N PRO A 116 17.39 -11.62 21.58
CA PRO A 116 16.35 -10.76 22.15
C PRO A 116 15.28 -10.37 21.13
N ASP A 117 15.65 -10.35 19.85
CA ASP A 117 14.86 -9.98 18.69
C ASP A 117 14.32 -11.20 17.92
N LEU A 118 14.32 -12.40 18.52
CA LEU A 118 13.84 -13.61 17.83
C LEU A 118 12.40 -13.46 17.29
N GLU A 119 11.56 -12.74 18.03
CA GLU A 119 10.18 -12.46 17.64
C GLU A 119 10.00 -11.16 16.82
N ALA A 120 11.10 -10.47 16.51
CA ALA A 120 11.05 -9.25 15.72
C ALA A 120 10.50 -9.50 14.31
N LYS A 121 9.82 -8.48 13.79
CA LYS A 121 9.25 -8.47 12.44
C LYS A 121 9.78 -7.27 11.69
N HIS A 122 10.13 -7.48 10.43
CA HIS A 122 10.36 -6.40 9.48
C HIS A 122 9.02 -5.91 8.96
N VAL A 123 8.81 -4.61 9.06
CA VAL A 123 7.71 -3.89 8.41
C VAL A 123 8.24 -3.29 7.13
N PHE A 124 7.47 -3.37 6.06
CA PHE A 124 7.80 -2.74 4.79
C PHE A 124 6.51 -2.43 4.01
N TYR A 125 6.60 -1.52 3.05
CA TYR A 125 5.48 -1.07 2.24
C TYR A 125 5.68 -1.48 0.79
N LEU A 126 4.59 -1.94 0.16
CA LEU A 126 4.58 -2.30 -1.26
C LEU A 126 3.53 -1.48 -2.01
N PRO A 127 3.82 -1.02 -3.23
CA PRO A 127 2.85 -0.31 -4.06
C PRO A 127 1.75 -1.25 -4.60
N ASN A 128 1.98 -2.57 -4.57
CA ASN A 128 1.09 -3.56 -5.18
C ASN A 128 0.07 -4.13 -4.18
N PHE A 129 -1.20 -4.16 -4.62
CA PHE A 129 -2.32 -4.82 -3.97
C PHE A 129 -2.80 -6.01 -4.81
N SER A 130 -3.03 -7.15 -4.16
CA SER A 130 -3.51 -8.35 -4.85
C SER A 130 -5.01 -8.36 -5.11
N LYS A 131 -5.79 -7.56 -4.37
CA LYS A 131 -7.26 -7.51 -4.43
C LYS A 131 -7.76 -6.07 -4.31
N ALA A 132 -8.78 -5.72 -5.10
CA ALA A 132 -9.46 -4.43 -5.06
C ALA A 132 -10.06 -4.13 -3.67
N SER A 133 -10.71 -5.12 -3.06
CA SER A 133 -11.33 -5.00 -1.73
C SER A 133 -10.36 -4.59 -0.63
N VAL A 134 -9.09 -5.03 -0.71
CA VAL A 134 -8.05 -4.67 0.26
C VAL A 134 -7.65 -3.20 0.10
N LEU A 135 -7.48 -2.75 -1.15
CA LEU A 135 -7.17 -1.35 -1.46
C LEU A 135 -8.33 -0.45 -1.04
N CYS A 136 -9.56 -0.77 -1.44
CA CYS A 136 -10.75 0.01 -1.09
C CYS A 136 -10.92 0.13 0.43
N ARG A 137 -10.72 -0.96 1.19
CA ARG A 137 -10.79 -0.93 2.66
C ARG A 137 -9.73 -0.02 3.29
N GLN A 138 -8.55 0.06 2.70
CA GLN A 138 -7.49 0.96 3.16
C GLN A 138 -7.86 2.41 2.84
N PHE A 139 -8.26 2.69 1.59
CA PHE A 139 -8.54 4.04 1.13
C PHE A 139 -9.81 4.62 1.77
N LYS A 140 -10.82 3.81 2.07
CA LYS A 140 -12.03 4.18 2.85
C LYS A 140 -11.70 4.79 4.23
N LYS A 141 -10.51 4.52 4.79
CA LYS A 141 -10.09 5.07 6.09
C LYS A 141 -9.38 6.42 5.98
N LEU A 142 -8.99 6.82 4.77
CA LEU A 142 -8.26 8.05 4.52
C LEU A 142 -9.25 9.23 4.52
N LYS A 143 -9.11 10.12 5.49
CA LYS A 143 -9.94 11.33 5.57
C LYS A 143 -9.47 12.34 4.53
N GLY A 144 -10.39 12.85 3.71
CA GLY A 144 -10.08 13.83 2.66
C GLY A 144 -9.48 13.24 1.39
N ILE A 145 -9.71 11.95 1.13
CA ILE A 145 -9.47 11.39 -0.20
C ILE A 145 -10.62 11.76 -1.13
N GLU A 146 -10.27 12.21 -2.33
CA GLU A 146 -11.24 12.61 -3.35
C GLU A 146 -11.01 11.81 -4.62
N LEU A 147 -12.09 11.43 -5.30
CA LEU A 147 -12.01 10.80 -6.61
C LEU A 147 -11.88 11.89 -7.68
N LYS A 148 -10.84 11.81 -8.52
CA LYS A 148 -10.66 12.69 -9.69
C LYS A 148 -11.18 12.05 -10.96
N ARG A 149 -10.81 10.78 -11.17
CA ARG A 149 -11.12 10.05 -12.39
C ARG A 149 -11.31 8.58 -12.10
N ALA A 150 -12.29 7.98 -12.74
CA ALA A 150 -12.46 6.55 -12.84
C ALA A 150 -12.84 6.24 -14.30
N MET A 151 -12.38 5.11 -14.82
CA MET A 151 -12.46 4.81 -16.25
C MET A 151 -13.90 4.52 -16.70
N PHE A 152 -14.72 3.94 -15.84
CA PHE A 152 -16.09 3.52 -16.17
C PHE A 152 -17.17 4.28 -15.39
N LEU A 153 -16.77 5.25 -14.58
CA LEU A 153 -17.69 6.10 -13.83
C LEU A 153 -17.70 7.49 -14.48
N ASP A 154 -18.86 7.88 -15.00
CA ASP A 154 -19.11 9.26 -15.42
C ASP A 154 -19.14 10.15 -14.18
N ILE A 155 -18.00 10.76 -13.89
CA ILE A 155 -17.94 11.85 -12.95
C ILE A 155 -18.46 13.05 -13.74
N GLU A 156 -19.76 13.32 -13.64
CA GLU A 156 -20.32 14.57 -14.16
C GLU A 156 -19.56 15.73 -13.53
N GLU A 157 -18.62 16.29 -14.30
CA GLU A 157 -18.00 17.57 -14.03
C GLU A 157 -19.13 18.60 -14.14
N LYS A 158 -19.77 18.93 -13.02
CA LYS A 158 -20.58 20.14 -12.96
C LYS A 158 -19.63 21.33 -13.06
N ALA A 159 -19.27 21.65 -14.30
CA ALA A 159 -18.73 22.94 -14.68
C ALA A 159 -19.74 24.00 -14.22
N LEU A 160 -19.28 24.87 -13.33
CA LEU A 160 -20.02 26.02 -12.81
C LEU A 160 -19.40 27.27 -13.43
#